data_AF-A0A0X1KRK3-F1
#
_entry.id   AF-A0A0X1KRK3-F1
#
_cell.length_a   1.000
_cell.length_b   1.000
_cell.length_c   1.000
_cell.angle_alpha   90.00
_cell.angle_beta   90.00
_cell.angle_gamma   90.00
#
_symmetry.space_group_name_H-M   'P 1'
#
loop_
_entity.id
_entity.type
_entity.pdbx_description
1 polymer ?
#
loop_
_entity_poly.entity_id
_entity_poly.type
_entity_poly.pdbx_seq_one_letter_code
_entity_poly.pdbx_strand_id
1 'polypeptide(L)'
;MDFYFVTYRLKSRITAEFGIGFFFGKSNDVPEYDVFVVPTRLANQLVIDLRADYGSFMKAFTQQKNRFFSQYPETDDMSREILNYLRGTINRRGPQLLGAELTAAVRDNDEELVMYIVQELFKEWAPKIEVDVACKQLSYEDISAESYMQFWEDFEAEGLGEVMTRADLADLPEIFPLVDPVMGKPLSEFDLGDMVFFLILSVKNKDKLERLKQMYPKHFSETRNVVPISGTLVAKELVKGKKGEYYLIKVDLGEGLVGKGLVPKSVKVMADYSRFQEKVSSVARGQQNWEQKLNEMLNSEKPKQIERVEPKVSSTVKVGSGDFLIAFLITLLIIGILLIASYFFML
;
A
#
# COMPACT_ATOMS: atom_id res chain seq x y z
N MET A 1 -6.25 -4.62 3.11
CA MET A 1 -4.93 -4.14 2.66
C MET A 1 -4.42 -5.11 1.62
N ASP A 2 -4.08 -4.61 0.43
CA ASP A 2 -3.45 -5.41 -0.64
C ASP A 2 -1.93 -5.18 -0.65
N PHE A 3 -1.51 -3.92 -0.44
CA PHE A 3 -0.13 -3.49 -0.42
C PHE A 3 0.22 -2.79 0.88
N TYR A 4 1.50 -2.87 1.25
CA TYR A 4 2.09 -1.99 2.25
C TYR A 4 2.97 -0.96 1.56
N PHE A 5 2.99 0.24 2.12
CA PHE A 5 3.91 1.29 1.73
C PHE A 5 4.56 1.90 2.97
N VAL A 6 5.88 1.82 3.02
CA VAL A 6 6.69 2.35 4.12
C VAL A 6 7.64 3.37 3.52
N THR A 7 7.60 4.59 4.03
CA THR A 7 8.57 5.63 3.70
C THR A 7 9.43 5.86 4.92
N TYR A 8 10.71 6.15 4.70
CA TYR A 8 11.63 6.38 5.80
C TYR A 8 12.65 7.45 5.48
N ARG A 9 13.17 8.04 6.55
CA ARG A 9 14.28 8.99 6.54
C ARG A 9 15.38 8.47 7.45
N LEU A 10 16.60 8.53 6.96
CA LEU A 10 17.81 8.16 7.67
C LEU A 10 18.62 9.42 7.93
N LYS A 11 19.16 9.56 9.13
CA LYS A 11 20.12 10.62 9.43
C LYS A 11 21.26 10.04 10.26
N SER A 12 22.47 10.12 9.71
CA SER A 12 23.69 9.67 10.37
C SER A 12 24.58 10.86 10.67
N ARG A 13 24.81 11.12 11.96
CA ARG A 13 25.75 12.18 12.38
C ARG A 13 27.21 11.79 12.14
N ILE A 14 27.49 10.49 12.03
CA ILE A 14 28.85 9.95 11.92
C ILE A 14 29.32 9.98 10.47
N THR A 15 28.51 9.47 9.55
CA THR A 15 28.81 9.49 8.11
C THR A 15 28.41 10.81 7.44
N ALA A 16 27.75 11.71 8.18
CA ALA A 16 27.21 12.98 7.67
C ALA A 16 26.24 12.79 6.50
N GLU A 17 25.48 11.70 6.51
CA GLU A 17 24.52 11.33 5.47
C GLU A 17 23.08 11.56 5.91
N PHE A 18 22.28 11.99 4.94
CA PHE A 18 20.83 12.09 5.07
C PHE A 18 20.20 11.29 3.92
N GLY A 19 19.41 10.28 4.26
CA GLY A 19 18.75 9.40 3.31
C GLY A 19 17.24 9.54 3.37
N ILE A 20 16.57 9.38 2.24
CA ILE A 20 15.14 9.10 2.15
C ILE A 20 14.98 7.86 1.29
N GLY A 21 14.09 6.96 1.69
CA GLY A 21 13.79 5.77 0.90
C GLY A 21 12.38 5.28 1.14
N PHE A 22 12.04 4.20 0.46
CA PHE A 22 10.78 3.52 0.63
C PHE A 22 10.91 2.00 0.51
N PHE A 23 9.93 1.30 1.08
CA PHE A 23 9.60 -0.08 0.79
C PHE A 23 8.15 -0.13 0.31
N PHE A 24 7.92 -0.80 -0.80
CA PHE A 24 6.59 -1.02 -1.36
C PHE A 24 6.45 -2.49 -1.73
N GLY A 25 5.35 -3.13 -1.35
CA GLY A 25 5.17 -4.53 -1.72
C GLY A 25 3.74 -5.00 -1.54
N LYS A 26 3.42 -6.09 -2.25
CA LYS A 26 2.20 -6.84 -1.98
C LYS A 26 2.34 -7.54 -0.63
N SER A 27 1.22 -7.73 0.06
CA SER A 27 1.17 -8.44 1.34
C SER A 27 1.90 -9.79 1.27
N ASN A 28 2.90 -9.99 2.14
CA ASN A 28 3.78 -11.16 2.22
C ASN A 28 4.66 -11.43 0.98
N ASP A 29 4.86 -10.45 0.11
CA ASP A 29 5.76 -10.56 -1.04
C ASP A 29 7.04 -9.73 -0.85
N VAL A 30 8.02 -9.98 -1.70
CA VAL A 30 9.30 -9.27 -1.69
C VAL A 30 9.06 -7.76 -1.90
N PRO A 31 9.61 -6.89 -1.03
CA PRO A 31 9.51 -5.45 -1.22
C PRO A 31 10.31 -5.00 -2.45
N GLU A 32 9.71 -4.13 -3.24
CA GLU A 32 10.42 -3.14 -4.03
C GLU A 32 10.94 -2.03 -3.10
N TYR A 33 12.15 -1.54 -3.34
CA TYR A 33 12.74 -0.49 -2.53
C TYR A 33 13.73 0.33 -3.33
N ASP A 34 13.87 1.58 -2.92
CA ASP A 34 14.91 2.49 -3.40
C ASP A 34 15.28 3.45 -2.27
N VAL A 35 16.46 4.03 -2.39
CA VAL A 35 16.99 5.00 -1.44
C VAL A 35 17.73 6.10 -2.19
N PHE A 36 17.54 7.32 -1.71
CA PHE A 36 18.16 8.53 -2.20
C PHE A 36 18.89 9.19 -1.03
N VAL A 37 20.20 9.38 -1.18
CA VAL A 37 21.11 9.81 -0.12
C VAL A 37 21.82 11.08 -0.53
N VAL A 38 21.90 12.03 0.39
CA VAL A 38 22.62 13.29 0.21
C VAL A 38 23.52 13.57 1.41
N PRO A 39 24.60 14.36 1.23
CA PRO A 39 25.32 14.96 2.34
C PRO A 39 24.38 15.78 3.23
N THR A 40 24.55 15.71 4.55
CA THR A 40 23.69 16.41 5.53
C THR A 40 23.65 17.93 5.30
N ARG A 41 24.74 18.52 4.76
CA ARG A 41 24.79 19.94 4.38
C ARG A 41 23.75 20.34 3.32
N LEU A 42 23.24 19.38 2.55
CA LEU A 42 22.23 19.56 1.51
C LEU A 42 20.82 19.15 1.96
N ALA A 43 20.67 18.58 3.16
CA ALA A 43 19.39 18.02 3.64
C ALA A 43 18.27 19.07 3.69
N ASN A 44 18.59 20.34 3.93
CA ASN A 44 17.62 21.44 3.93
C ASN A 44 17.02 21.76 2.55
N GLN A 45 17.67 21.35 1.46
CA GLN A 45 17.16 21.52 0.09
C GLN A 45 16.21 20.39 -0.33
N LEU A 46 16.09 19.36 0.51
CA LEU A 46 15.30 18.16 0.26
C LEU A 46 13.95 18.30 0.94
N VAL A 47 12.90 18.43 0.13
CA VAL A 47 11.52 18.58 0.60
C VAL A 47 10.72 17.38 0.11
N ILE A 48 10.64 16.35 0.95
CA ILE A 48 9.79 15.18 0.76
C ILE A 48 9.08 14.92 2.08
N ASP A 49 7.75 14.91 2.02
CA ASP A 49 6.90 14.52 3.14
C ASP A 49 6.75 12.99 3.17
N LEU A 50 7.19 12.37 4.27
CA LEU A 50 7.06 10.92 4.47
C LEU A 50 5.59 10.48 4.54
N ARG A 51 4.70 11.37 4.98
CA ARG A 51 3.26 11.08 5.16
C ARG A 51 2.42 11.39 3.92
N ALA A 52 3.04 11.83 2.82
CA ALA A 52 2.37 12.01 1.53
C ALA A 52 1.73 10.70 1.04
N ASP A 53 0.67 10.78 0.22
CA ASP A 53 0.09 9.62 -0.48
C ASP A 53 1.12 8.95 -1.41
N TYR A 54 0.84 7.72 -1.84
CA TYR A 54 1.81 6.91 -2.59
C TYR A 54 2.21 7.62 -3.89
N GLY A 55 1.23 8.08 -4.66
CA GLY A 55 1.49 8.79 -5.91
C GLY A 55 2.35 10.05 -5.70
N SER A 56 1.98 10.89 -4.73
CA SER A 56 2.68 12.16 -4.46
C SER A 56 4.10 11.92 -3.95
N PHE A 57 4.29 10.94 -3.06
CA PHE A 57 5.62 10.57 -2.58
C PHE A 57 6.50 10.09 -3.73
N MET A 58 6.03 9.14 -4.55
CA MET A 58 6.82 8.57 -5.64
C MET A 58 7.22 9.62 -6.68
N LYS A 59 6.32 10.56 -7.00
CA LYS A 59 6.58 11.70 -7.87
C LYS A 59 7.65 12.63 -7.28
N ALA A 60 7.49 13.04 -6.02
CA ALA A 60 8.44 13.91 -5.33
C ALA A 60 9.81 13.23 -5.18
N PHE A 61 9.85 11.96 -4.80
CA PHE A 61 11.05 11.15 -4.67
C PHE A 61 11.84 11.10 -5.99
N THR A 62 11.18 10.73 -7.09
CA THR A 62 11.81 10.62 -8.41
C THR A 62 12.31 11.98 -8.91
N GLN A 63 11.51 13.04 -8.76
CA GLN A 63 11.90 14.39 -9.19
C GLN A 63 13.10 14.91 -8.40
N GLN A 64 13.08 14.75 -7.06
CA GLN A 64 14.19 15.20 -6.21
C GLN A 64 15.45 14.39 -6.50
N LYS A 65 15.36 13.06 -6.54
CA LYS A 65 16.49 12.18 -6.87
C LYS A 65 17.16 12.58 -8.19
N ASN A 66 16.38 12.73 -9.27
CA ASN A 66 16.92 13.15 -10.57
C ASN A 66 17.54 14.55 -10.56
N ARG A 67 16.90 15.51 -9.86
CA ARG A 67 17.41 16.88 -9.70
C ARG A 67 18.77 16.89 -9.00
N PHE A 68 18.88 16.17 -7.88
CA PHE A 68 20.11 16.11 -7.10
C PHE A 68 21.22 15.37 -7.83
N PHE A 69 20.93 14.26 -8.50
CA PHE A 69 21.93 13.54 -9.29
C PHE A 69 22.50 14.41 -10.43
N SER A 70 21.67 15.27 -11.01
CA SER A 70 22.11 16.21 -12.05
C SER A 70 22.93 17.38 -11.52
N GLN A 71 22.64 17.86 -10.30
CA GLN A 71 23.29 19.03 -9.71
C GLN A 71 24.54 18.68 -8.87
N TYR A 72 24.52 17.52 -8.23
CA TYR A 72 25.52 17.05 -7.27
C TYR A 72 25.83 15.57 -7.58
N PRO A 73 26.71 15.28 -8.54
CA PRO A 73 26.99 13.92 -8.98
C PRO A 73 27.42 12.97 -7.84
N GLU A 74 28.04 13.50 -6.77
CA GLU A 74 28.42 12.72 -5.59
C GLU A 74 27.23 12.03 -4.91
N THR A 75 26.02 12.57 -5.08
CA THR A 75 24.80 12.00 -4.49
C THR A 75 24.35 10.73 -5.19
N ASP A 76 24.66 10.55 -6.48
CA ASP A 76 24.38 9.29 -7.20
C ASP A 76 25.27 8.17 -6.65
N ASP A 77 26.58 8.43 -6.51
CA ASP A 77 27.53 7.45 -5.97
C ASP A 77 27.16 7.03 -4.54
N MET A 78 26.89 7.99 -3.65
CA MET A 78 26.44 7.72 -2.27
C MET A 78 25.13 6.91 -2.23
N SER A 79 24.17 7.25 -3.08
CA SER A 79 22.89 6.54 -3.15
C SER A 79 23.09 5.10 -3.64
N ARG A 80 23.98 4.88 -4.62
CA ARG A 80 24.31 3.53 -5.13
C ARG A 80 25.01 2.68 -4.09
N GLU A 81 25.94 3.25 -3.32
CA GLU A 81 26.63 2.54 -2.24
C GLU A 81 25.65 2.06 -1.16
N ILE A 82 24.79 2.95 -0.65
CA ILE A 82 23.76 2.57 0.33
C ILE A 82 22.77 1.56 -0.26
N LEU A 83 22.34 1.74 -1.52
CA LEU A 83 21.41 0.80 -2.16
C LEU A 83 22.02 -0.60 -2.32
N ASN A 84 23.32 -0.69 -2.64
CA ASN A 84 24.04 -1.95 -2.74
C ASN A 84 24.20 -2.62 -1.37
N TYR A 85 24.53 -1.86 -0.33
CA TYR A 85 24.54 -2.33 1.05
C TYR A 85 23.16 -2.87 1.44
N LEU A 86 22.10 -2.09 1.24
CA LEU A 86 20.72 -2.44 1.58
C LEU A 86 20.31 -3.74 0.88
N ARG A 87 20.60 -3.86 -0.41
CA ARG A 87 20.37 -5.09 -1.19
C ARG A 87 21.09 -6.28 -0.58
N GLY A 88 22.36 -6.15 -0.22
CA GLY A 88 23.14 -7.20 0.44
C GLY A 88 22.52 -7.64 1.77
N THR A 89 22.11 -6.68 2.60
CA THR A 89 21.49 -6.92 3.90
C THR A 89 20.13 -7.62 3.77
N ILE A 90 19.28 -7.17 2.85
CA ILE A 90 17.96 -7.78 2.60
C ILE A 90 18.12 -9.21 2.07
N ASN A 91 19.06 -9.43 1.14
CA ASN A 91 19.32 -10.76 0.60
C ASN A 91 19.82 -11.73 1.68
N ARG A 92 20.66 -11.27 2.62
CA ARG A 92 21.09 -12.07 3.77
C ARG A 92 19.96 -12.40 4.75
N ARG A 93 19.08 -11.42 5.03
CA ARG A 93 17.93 -11.58 5.95
C ARG A 93 16.86 -12.49 5.37
N GLY A 94 16.70 -12.49 4.05
CA GLY A 94 15.61 -13.16 3.34
C GLY A 94 14.58 -12.12 2.87
N PRO A 95 14.50 -11.83 1.56
CA PRO A 95 13.62 -10.78 1.04
C PRO A 95 12.13 -11.01 1.33
N GLN A 96 11.65 -12.26 1.24
CA GLN A 96 10.27 -12.61 1.63
C GLN A 96 10.01 -12.41 3.12
N LEU A 97 10.99 -12.71 3.98
CA LEU A 97 10.84 -12.55 5.44
C LEU A 97 10.66 -11.08 5.79
N LEU A 98 11.48 -10.20 5.21
CA LEU A 98 11.32 -8.76 5.38
C LEU A 98 9.94 -8.29 4.91
N GLY A 99 9.49 -8.78 3.75
CA GLY A 99 8.15 -8.47 3.23
C GLY A 99 7.03 -8.88 4.18
N ALA A 100 7.13 -10.05 4.80
CA ALA A 100 6.16 -10.53 5.79
C ALA A 100 6.18 -9.71 7.09
N GLU A 101 7.36 -9.35 7.59
CA GLU A 101 7.52 -8.50 8.79
C GLU A 101 6.92 -7.11 8.57
N LEU A 102 7.24 -6.47 7.43
CA LEU A 102 6.66 -5.17 7.06
C LEU A 102 5.14 -5.27 6.87
N THR A 103 4.66 -6.34 6.23
CA THR A 103 3.22 -6.57 6.05
C THR A 103 2.50 -6.66 7.40
N ALA A 104 3.05 -7.40 8.36
CA ALA A 104 2.46 -7.54 9.69
C ALA A 104 2.45 -6.20 10.44
N ALA A 105 3.59 -5.51 10.50
CA ALA A 105 3.72 -4.23 11.20
C ALA A 105 2.79 -3.15 10.61
N VAL A 106 2.71 -3.05 9.29
CA VAL A 106 1.86 -2.06 8.59
C VAL A 106 0.38 -2.38 8.77
N ARG A 107 0.00 -3.67 8.72
CA ARG A 107 -1.38 -4.11 8.94
C ARG A 107 -1.89 -3.76 10.34
N ASP A 108 -1.01 -3.89 11.33
CA ASP A 108 -1.34 -3.61 12.73
C ASP A 108 -1.11 -2.11 13.08
N ASN A 109 -0.68 -1.31 12.08
CA ASN A 109 -0.39 0.12 12.17
C ASN A 109 0.63 0.46 13.29
N ASP A 110 1.65 -0.39 13.44
CA ASP A 110 2.71 -0.27 14.43
C ASP A 110 3.94 0.43 13.83
N GLU A 111 3.93 1.77 13.88
CA GLU A 111 5.05 2.59 13.37
C GLU A 111 6.36 2.34 14.13
N GLU A 112 6.31 1.97 15.41
CA GLU A 112 7.51 1.68 16.21
C GLU A 112 8.19 0.39 15.74
N LEU A 113 7.39 -0.65 15.48
CA LEU A 113 7.91 -1.90 14.90
C LEU A 113 8.46 -1.67 13.50
N VAL A 114 7.79 -0.87 12.65
CA VAL A 114 8.32 -0.50 11.32
C VAL A 114 9.66 0.23 11.48
N MET A 115 9.75 1.20 12.38
CA MET A 115 10.98 1.94 12.66
C MET A 115 12.10 1.00 13.10
N TYR A 116 11.82 0.05 14.00
CA TYR A 116 12.78 -0.96 14.45
C TYR A 116 13.26 -1.85 13.28
N ILE A 117 12.34 -2.35 12.45
CA ILE A 117 12.69 -3.16 11.27
C ILE A 117 13.63 -2.39 10.35
N VAL A 118 13.34 -1.11 10.06
CA VAL A 118 14.18 -0.25 9.21
C VAL A 118 15.53 0.02 9.86
N GLN A 119 15.57 0.37 11.16
CA GLN A 119 16.82 0.57 11.91
C GLN A 119 17.74 -0.66 11.84
N GLU A 120 17.18 -1.85 12.01
CA GLU A 120 17.93 -3.10 11.94
C GLU A 120 18.57 -3.35 10.57
N LEU A 121 17.97 -2.84 9.48
CA LEU A 121 18.56 -2.94 8.13
C LEU A 121 19.81 -2.07 7.99
N PHE A 122 19.90 -0.96 8.71
CA PHE A 122 21.01 -0.01 8.60
C PHE A 122 22.01 -0.07 9.76
N LYS A 123 21.82 -0.97 10.74
CA LYS A 123 22.68 -1.06 11.94
C LYS A 123 24.17 -1.31 11.64
N GLU A 124 24.48 -2.07 10.57
CA GLU A 124 25.85 -2.37 10.15
C GLU A 124 26.45 -1.26 9.27
N TRP A 125 25.62 -0.36 8.72
CA TRP A 125 26.06 0.75 7.87
C TRP A 125 26.73 1.85 8.68
N ALA A 126 26.06 2.35 9.71
CA ALA A 126 26.62 3.36 10.59
C ALA A 126 26.09 3.21 12.03
N PRO A 127 26.90 3.56 13.04
CA PRO A 127 26.43 3.57 14.42
C PRO A 127 25.39 4.68 14.61
N LYS A 128 24.32 4.40 15.38
CA LYS A 128 23.34 5.41 15.85
C LYS A 128 22.67 6.20 14.71
N ILE A 129 22.22 5.51 13.66
CA ILE A 129 21.38 6.12 12.63
C ILE A 129 20.03 6.50 13.24
N GLU A 130 19.68 7.78 13.15
CA GLU A 130 18.34 8.27 13.45
C GLU A 130 17.41 7.86 12.29
N VAL A 131 16.29 7.21 12.59
CA VAL A 131 15.31 6.75 11.60
C VAL A 131 13.95 7.30 11.95
N ASP A 132 13.34 8.00 11.00
CA ASP A 132 11.92 8.38 11.03
C ASP A 132 11.18 7.56 9.99
N VAL A 133 9.98 7.06 10.29
CA VAL A 133 9.17 6.28 9.35
C VAL A 133 7.74 6.81 9.27
N ALA A 134 7.08 6.50 8.16
CA ALA A 134 5.63 6.52 8.06
C ALA A 134 5.18 5.28 7.27
N CYS A 135 4.05 4.70 7.68
CA CYS A 135 3.49 3.53 7.00
C CYS A 135 2.04 3.76 6.56
N LYS A 136 1.67 3.14 5.44
CA LYS A 136 0.32 3.17 4.89
C LYS A 136 -0.11 1.79 4.42
N GLN A 137 -1.36 1.46 4.71
CA GLN A 137 -2.06 0.35 4.11
C GLN A 137 -2.70 0.84 2.82
N LEU A 138 -2.44 0.16 1.70
CA LEU A 138 -2.99 0.52 0.40
C LEU A 138 -3.79 -0.63 -0.18
N SER A 139 -4.84 -0.30 -0.91
CA SER A 139 -5.59 -1.22 -1.76
C SER A 139 -5.37 -0.90 -3.25
N TYR A 140 -5.74 -1.83 -4.12
CA TYR A 140 -5.75 -1.56 -5.56
C TYR A 140 -6.63 -0.36 -5.91
N GLU A 141 -7.75 -0.20 -5.21
CA GLU A 141 -8.67 0.91 -5.40
C GLU A 141 -8.03 2.24 -5.02
N ASP A 142 -7.31 2.30 -3.89
CA ASP A 142 -6.60 3.51 -3.45
C ASP A 142 -5.55 3.93 -4.49
N ILE A 143 -4.70 2.99 -4.92
CA ILE A 143 -3.65 3.26 -5.91
C ILE A 143 -4.27 3.70 -7.25
N SER A 144 -5.35 3.06 -7.68
CA SER A 144 -6.03 3.39 -8.95
C SER A 144 -6.70 4.76 -8.89
N ALA A 145 -7.33 5.11 -7.77
CA ALA A 145 -7.95 6.41 -7.55
C ALA A 145 -6.91 7.53 -7.48
N GLU A 146 -5.83 7.34 -6.73
CA GLU A 146 -4.70 8.28 -6.67
C GLU A 146 -4.10 8.50 -8.06
N SER A 147 -3.84 7.41 -8.78
CA SER A 147 -3.31 7.46 -10.15
C SER A 147 -4.23 8.25 -11.07
N TYR A 148 -5.54 7.97 -11.04
CA TYR A 148 -6.51 8.69 -11.85
C TYR A 148 -6.56 10.19 -11.52
N MET A 149 -6.56 10.58 -10.25
CA MET A 149 -6.59 11.98 -9.85
C MET A 149 -5.34 12.74 -10.35
N GLN A 150 -4.16 12.13 -10.24
CA GLN A 150 -2.94 12.72 -10.80
C GLN A 150 -3.02 12.85 -12.32
N PHE A 151 -3.54 11.83 -13.00
CA PHE A 151 -3.68 11.88 -14.45
C PHE A 151 -4.77 12.83 -14.90
N TRP A 152 -5.82 13.08 -14.11
CA TRP A 152 -6.84 14.06 -14.46
C TRP A 152 -6.26 15.46 -14.63
N GLU A 153 -5.43 15.89 -13.67
CA GLU A 153 -4.71 17.17 -13.76
C GLU A 153 -3.80 17.21 -15.00
N ASP A 154 -3.14 16.10 -15.30
CA ASP A 154 -2.29 16.00 -16.49
C ASP A 154 -3.11 15.97 -17.79
N PHE A 155 -4.26 15.30 -17.85
CA PHE A 155 -5.12 15.18 -19.03
C PHE A 155 -5.64 16.55 -19.50
N GLU A 156 -6.05 17.40 -18.55
CA GLU A 156 -6.44 18.78 -18.86
C GLU A 156 -5.27 19.58 -19.42
N ALA A 157 -4.09 19.50 -18.80
CA ALA A 157 -2.88 20.16 -19.27
C ALA A 157 -2.40 19.67 -20.65
N GLU A 158 -2.58 18.37 -20.93
CA GLU A 158 -2.24 17.71 -22.18
C GLU A 158 -3.23 17.97 -23.32
N GLY A 159 -4.40 18.57 -23.03
CA GLY A 159 -5.43 18.87 -24.03
C GLY A 159 -6.24 17.66 -24.46
N LEU A 160 -6.34 16.63 -23.62
CA LEU A 160 -7.02 15.37 -23.94
C LEU A 160 -8.51 15.37 -23.63
N GLY A 161 -9.03 16.45 -23.01
CA GLY A 161 -10.44 16.60 -22.67
C GLY A 161 -11.37 16.46 -23.89
N GLU A 162 -10.97 16.98 -25.05
CA GLU A 162 -11.76 16.90 -26.29
C GLU A 162 -11.98 15.44 -26.74
N VAL A 163 -10.98 14.58 -26.55
CA VAL A 163 -11.07 13.15 -26.92
C VAL A 163 -12.22 12.48 -26.19
N MET A 164 -12.41 12.78 -24.89
CA MET A 164 -13.47 12.18 -24.08
C MET A 164 -14.88 12.70 -24.40
N THR A 165 -14.97 13.79 -25.17
CA THR A 165 -16.22 14.43 -25.61
C THR A 165 -16.67 14.03 -27.02
N ARG A 166 -15.91 13.19 -27.72
CA ARG A 166 -16.31 12.65 -29.04
C ARG A 166 -17.73 12.05 -28.96
N ALA A 167 -18.53 12.25 -30.00
CA ALA A 167 -19.93 11.82 -30.02
C ALA A 167 -20.12 10.30 -29.76
N ASP A 168 -19.18 9.46 -30.22
CA ASP A 168 -19.20 8.02 -29.99
C ASP A 168 -18.82 7.60 -28.55
N LEU A 169 -18.36 8.55 -27.73
CA LEU A 169 -17.86 8.35 -26.38
C LEU A 169 -18.69 9.08 -25.33
N ALA A 170 -19.26 10.24 -25.65
CA ALA A 170 -19.82 11.20 -24.69
C ALA A 170 -20.77 10.56 -23.65
N ASP A 171 -21.61 9.62 -24.09
CA ASP A 171 -22.63 8.95 -23.27
C ASP A 171 -22.18 7.62 -22.66
N LEU A 172 -20.95 7.18 -22.88
CA LEU A 172 -20.44 5.93 -22.31
C LEU A 172 -20.01 6.14 -20.85
N PRO A 173 -20.27 5.17 -19.94
CA PRO A 173 -19.67 5.11 -18.61
C PRO A 173 -18.15 5.33 -18.67
N GLU A 174 -17.63 6.19 -17.80
CA GLU A 174 -16.20 6.39 -17.64
C GLU A 174 -15.64 5.36 -16.65
N ILE A 175 -14.60 4.67 -17.08
CA ILE A 175 -13.93 3.61 -16.33
C ILE A 175 -12.44 3.88 -16.24
N PHE A 176 -11.81 3.32 -15.22
CA PHE A 176 -10.36 3.32 -15.08
C PHE A 176 -9.87 1.94 -14.63
N PRO A 177 -8.87 1.37 -15.30
CA PRO A 177 -8.41 0.02 -14.98
C PRO A 177 -7.75 -0.02 -13.60
N LEU A 178 -7.79 -1.20 -12.98
CA LEU A 178 -7.07 -1.44 -11.73
C LEU A 178 -5.57 -1.39 -11.99
N VAL A 179 -4.90 -0.48 -11.31
CA VAL A 179 -3.45 -0.30 -11.37
C VAL A 179 -2.77 -1.32 -10.46
N ASP A 180 -1.84 -2.08 -11.02
CA ASP A 180 -0.97 -3.01 -10.27
C ASP A 180 0.49 -2.63 -10.58
N PRO A 181 1.15 -1.82 -9.73
CA PRO A 181 2.51 -1.37 -10.00
C PRO A 181 3.55 -2.49 -9.96
N VAL A 182 3.30 -3.54 -9.17
CA VAL A 182 4.25 -4.63 -8.89
C VAL A 182 4.21 -5.67 -10.01
N MET A 183 3.02 -6.22 -10.29
CA MET A 183 2.84 -7.38 -11.16
C MET A 183 1.91 -7.11 -12.35
N GLY A 184 1.45 -5.87 -12.50
CA GLY A 184 0.63 -5.47 -13.62
C GLY A 184 1.43 -5.45 -14.94
N LYS A 185 0.68 -5.45 -16.03
CA LYS A 185 1.22 -5.36 -17.39
C LYS A 185 0.79 -4.06 -18.05
N PRO A 186 1.61 -3.44 -18.91
CA PRO A 186 1.17 -2.31 -19.69
C PRO A 186 0.04 -2.71 -20.65
N LEU A 187 -0.89 -1.80 -20.94
CA LEU A 187 -1.99 -2.04 -21.88
C LEU A 187 -1.53 -2.40 -23.31
N SER A 188 -0.27 -2.15 -23.66
CA SER A 188 0.31 -2.61 -24.92
C SER A 188 0.29 -4.13 -25.06
N GLU A 189 0.36 -4.87 -23.95
CA GLU A 189 0.37 -6.34 -23.91
C GLU A 189 -1.03 -6.99 -23.90
N PHE A 190 -2.09 -6.20 -23.86
CA PHE A 190 -3.48 -6.70 -23.89
C PHE A 190 -4.03 -6.68 -25.31
N ASP A 191 -4.53 -7.80 -25.79
CA ASP A 191 -5.21 -7.90 -27.08
C ASP A 191 -6.71 -7.62 -26.96
N LEU A 192 -7.35 -7.33 -28.10
CA LEU A 192 -8.80 -7.21 -28.13
C LEU A 192 -9.43 -8.57 -27.83
N GLY A 193 -10.38 -8.61 -26.90
CA GLY A 193 -10.94 -9.84 -26.35
C GLY A 193 -10.37 -10.21 -24.98
N ASP A 194 -9.29 -9.58 -24.53
CA ASP A 194 -8.74 -9.82 -23.20
C ASP A 194 -9.62 -9.21 -22.10
N MET A 195 -9.58 -9.86 -20.94
CA MET A 195 -10.29 -9.37 -19.76
C MET A 195 -9.52 -8.23 -19.09
N VAL A 196 -10.24 -7.18 -18.73
CA VAL A 196 -9.72 -6.02 -18.00
C VAL A 196 -10.56 -5.81 -16.74
N PHE A 197 -9.89 -5.55 -15.63
CA PHE A 197 -10.51 -5.19 -14.35
C PHE A 197 -10.47 -3.68 -14.17
N PHE A 198 -11.57 -3.07 -13.77
CA PHE A 198 -11.69 -1.61 -13.70
C PHE A 198 -12.69 -1.16 -12.63
N LEU A 199 -12.56 0.10 -12.25
CA LEU A 199 -13.55 0.84 -11.48
C LEU A 199 -14.40 1.70 -12.42
N ILE A 200 -15.68 1.85 -12.11
CA ILE A 200 -16.55 2.82 -12.79
C ILE A 200 -16.45 4.14 -12.05
N LEU A 201 -15.92 5.16 -12.73
CA LEU A 201 -15.68 6.48 -12.15
C LEU A 201 -16.92 7.37 -12.24
N SER A 202 -17.55 7.42 -13.41
CA SER A 202 -18.70 8.28 -13.64
C SER A 202 -19.65 7.67 -14.68
N VAL A 203 -20.95 7.88 -14.50
CA VAL A 203 -21.98 7.50 -15.47
C VAL A 203 -22.94 8.66 -15.64
N LYS A 204 -22.86 9.35 -16.77
CA LYS A 204 -23.70 10.53 -17.05
C LYS A 204 -25.15 10.14 -17.35
N ASN A 205 -25.35 9.03 -18.04
CA ASN A 205 -26.68 8.54 -18.43
C ASN A 205 -27.30 7.69 -17.29
N LYS A 206 -28.41 8.18 -16.72
CA LYS A 206 -29.10 7.53 -15.60
C LYS A 206 -29.63 6.12 -15.93
N ASP A 207 -30.13 5.90 -17.15
CA ASP A 207 -30.64 4.59 -17.54
C ASP A 207 -29.52 3.54 -17.60
N LYS A 208 -28.33 3.95 -18.08
CA LYS A 208 -27.13 3.09 -18.07
C LYS A 208 -26.66 2.81 -16.64
N LEU A 209 -26.72 3.80 -15.76
CA LEU A 209 -26.35 3.62 -14.35
C LEU A 209 -27.27 2.59 -13.66
N GLU A 210 -28.59 2.69 -13.87
CA GLU A 210 -29.54 1.75 -13.26
C GLU A 210 -29.37 0.33 -13.80
N ARG A 211 -29.08 0.16 -15.11
CA ARG A 211 -28.72 -1.16 -15.67
C ARG A 211 -27.45 -1.73 -15.04
N LEU A 212 -26.40 -0.90 -14.88
CA LEU A 212 -25.15 -1.33 -14.23
C LEU A 212 -25.38 -1.77 -12.78
N LYS A 213 -26.23 -1.06 -12.04
CA LYS A 213 -26.62 -1.47 -10.67
C LYS A 213 -27.41 -2.77 -10.65
N GLN A 214 -28.26 -3.03 -11.64
CA GLN A 214 -29.00 -4.29 -11.75
C GLN A 214 -28.07 -5.48 -12.08
N MET A 215 -27.10 -5.27 -12.97
CA MET A 215 -26.11 -6.28 -13.35
C MET A 215 -25.11 -6.57 -12.23
N TYR A 216 -24.69 -5.53 -11.49
CA TYR A 216 -23.65 -5.64 -10.46
C TYR A 216 -24.10 -5.04 -9.10
N PRO A 217 -25.16 -5.54 -8.47
CA PRO A 217 -25.77 -4.91 -7.30
C PRO A 217 -24.83 -4.83 -6.09
N LYS A 218 -23.89 -5.78 -5.95
CA LYS A 218 -22.90 -5.80 -4.86
C LYS A 218 -21.70 -4.88 -5.09
N HIS A 219 -21.55 -4.33 -6.29
CA HIS A 219 -20.42 -3.51 -6.69
C HIS A 219 -20.69 -2.01 -6.55
N PHE A 220 -21.92 -1.61 -6.22
CA PHE A 220 -22.32 -0.21 -6.11
C PHE A 220 -22.83 0.10 -4.70
N SER A 221 -22.38 1.23 -4.15
CA SER A 221 -22.95 1.86 -2.96
C SER A 221 -23.57 3.19 -3.37
N GLU A 222 -24.91 3.28 -3.32
CA GLU A 222 -25.75 4.43 -3.70
C GLU A 222 -25.56 4.94 -5.15
N THR A 223 -24.39 5.47 -5.47
CA THR A 223 -23.99 5.99 -6.80
C THR A 223 -22.55 5.67 -7.18
N ARG A 224 -21.73 5.12 -6.27
CA ARG A 224 -20.30 4.90 -6.47
C ARG A 224 -19.98 3.42 -6.59
N ASN A 225 -19.11 3.09 -7.55
CA ASN A 225 -18.56 1.76 -7.67
C ASN A 225 -17.54 1.53 -6.54
N VAL A 226 -17.82 0.58 -5.68
CA VAL A 226 -17.02 0.23 -4.48
C VAL A 226 -16.29 -1.10 -4.64
N VAL A 227 -16.67 -1.90 -5.63
CA VAL A 227 -15.99 -3.17 -5.96
C VAL A 227 -15.65 -3.18 -7.44
N PRO A 228 -14.39 -3.47 -7.81
CA PRO A 228 -14.00 -3.52 -9.21
C PRO A 228 -14.82 -4.52 -10.02
N ILE A 229 -14.99 -4.23 -11.30
CA ILE A 229 -15.75 -5.03 -12.26
C ILE A 229 -14.79 -5.57 -13.32
N SER A 230 -15.09 -6.74 -13.86
CA SER A 230 -14.40 -7.31 -15.02
C SER A 230 -15.21 -7.10 -16.30
N GLY A 231 -14.53 -6.85 -17.40
CA GLY A 231 -15.14 -6.74 -18.72
C GLY A 231 -14.13 -7.06 -19.82
N THR A 232 -14.59 -7.06 -21.06
CA THR A 232 -13.76 -7.47 -22.22
C THR A 232 -13.27 -6.26 -22.99
N LEU A 233 -11.97 -6.16 -23.25
CA LEU A 233 -11.39 -5.09 -24.05
C LEU A 233 -11.87 -5.21 -25.50
N VAL A 234 -12.69 -4.25 -25.97
CA VAL A 234 -13.26 -4.28 -27.33
C VAL A 234 -12.65 -3.25 -28.27
N ALA A 235 -12.02 -2.20 -27.74
CA ALA A 235 -11.22 -1.28 -28.54
C ALA A 235 -10.06 -0.71 -27.75
N LYS A 236 -8.95 -0.43 -28.44
CA LYS A 236 -7.74 0.20 -27.91
C LYS A 236 -7.17 1.14 -28.97
N GLU A 237 -7.24 2.44 -28.74
CA GLU A 237 -6.75 3.49 -29.64
C GLU A 237 -5.58 4.23 -28.99
N LEU A 238 -4.48 4.43 -29.73
CA LEU A 238 -3.35 5.23 -29.26
C LEU A 238 -3.64 6.71 -29.51
N VAL A 239 -3.64 7.50 -28.44
CA VAL A 239 -3.89 8.94 -28.45
C VAL A 239 -2.60 9.64 -28.01
N LYS A 240 -2.16 10.64 -28.78
CA LYS A 240 -0.98 11.45 -28.45
C LYS A 240 -1.41 12.71 -27.71
N GLY A 241 -0.89 12.88 -26.49
CA GLY A 241 -0.95 14.15 -25.79
C GLY A 241 0.28 15.01 -26.07
N LYS A 242 0.37 16.17 -25.41
CA LYS A 242 1.48 17.10 -25.56
C LYS A 242 2.80 16.57 -24.98
N LYS A 243 2.74 15.77 -23.91
CA LYS A 243 3.91 15.29 -23.16
C LYS A 243 3.99 13.77 -23.09
N GLY A 244 2.93 13.04 -23.42
CA GLY A 244 2.90 11.59 -23.37
C GLY A 244 1.98 10.91 -24.38
N GLU A 245 1.99 9.59 -24.35
CA GLU A 245 1.10 8.73 -25.12
C GLU A 245 0.10 8.04 -24.19
N TYR A 246 -1.13 7.89 -24.68
CA TYR A 246 -2.28 7.40 -23.94
C TYR A 246 -3.01 6.33 -24.74
N TYR A 247 -3.65 5.40 -24.06
CA TYR A 247 -4.61 4.48 -24.66
C TYR A 247 -6.02 4.91 -24.29
N LEU A 248 -6.84 5.21 -25.30
CA LEU A 248 -8.28 5.23 -25.17
C LEU A 248 -8.78 3.80 -25.31
N ILE A 249 -9.33 3.24 -24.24
CA ILE A 249 -9.88 1.89 -24.20
C ILE A 249 -11.40 1.93 -24.19
N LYS A 250 -12.02 0.95 -24.87
CA LYS A 250 -13.44 0.61 -24.71
C LYS A 250 -13.54 -0.80 -24.17
N VAL A 251 -14.35 -0.98 -23.15
CA VAL A 251 -14.52 -2.27 -22.47
C VAL A 251 -16.00 -2.64 -22.47
N ASP A 252 -16.32 -3.82 -22.96
CA ASP A 252 -17.66 -4.40 -22.88
C ASP A 252 -17.93 -4.81 -21.42
N LEU A 253 -19.00 -4.22 -20.87
CA LEU A 253 -19.47 -4.42 -19.51
C LEU A 253 -20.56 -5.50 -19.44
N GLY A 254 -20.96 -6.07 -20.58
CA GLY A 254 -22.11 -6.98 -20.69
C GLY A 254 -23.41 -6.26 -21.05
N GLU A 255 -24.39 -7.05 -21.52
CA GLU A 255 -25.74 -6.59 -21.91
C GLU A 255 -25.76 -5.38 -22.89
N GLY A 256 -24.73 -5.29 -23.74
CA GLY A 256 -24.59 -4.20 -24.72
C GLY A 256 -24.14 -2.86 -24.12
N LEU A 257 -23.68 -2.84 -22.87
CA LEU A 257 -23.07 -1.67 -22.26
C LEU A 257 -21.56 -1.66 -22.51
N VAL A 258 -21.04 -0.50 -22.91
CA VAL A 258 -19.61 -0.30 -23.16
C VAL A 258 -19.12 0.86 -22.31
N GLY A 259 -18.06 0.63 -21.53
CA GLY A 259 -17.33 1.66 -20.80
C GLY A 259 -16.17 2.23 -21.63
N LYS A 260 -15.75 3.46 -21.33
CA LYS A 260 -14.58 4.12 -21.92
C LYS A 260 -13.59 4.54 -20.85
N GLY A 261 -12.30 4.48 -21.15
CA GLY A 261 -11.26 4.97 -20.26
C GLY A 261 -10.08 5.54 -21.03
N LEU A 262 -9.44 6.57 -20.50
CA LEU A 262 -8.18 7.09 -21.01
C LEU A 262 -7.08 6.72 -20.02
N VAL A 263 -6.06 6.01 -20.48
CA VAL A 263 -5.04 5.41 -19.62
C VAL A 263 -3.65 5.74 -20.16
N PRO A 264 -2.76 6.36 -19.38
CA PRO A 264 -1.38 6.60 -19.83
C PRO A 264 -0.68 5.30 -20.18
N LYS A 265 0.15 5.32 -21.24
CA LYS A 265 0.88 4.13 -21.72
C LYS A 265 1.84 3.54 -20.67
N SER A 266 2.30 4.35 -19.73
CA SER A 266 3.19 3.94 -18.64
C SER A 266 2.51 3.17 -17.51
N VAL A 267 1.17 3.18 -17.45
CA VAL A 267 0.43 2.53 -16.36
C VAL A 267 0.42 1.02 -16.56
N LYS A 268 0.78 0.29 -15.50
CA LYS A 268 0.64 -1.16 -15.41
C LYS A 268 -0.73 -1.50 -14.83
N VAL A 269 -1.49 -2.29 -15.55
CA VAL A 269 -2.85 -2.72 -15.17
C VAL A 269 -2.86 -4.18 -14.74
N MET A 270 -3.74 -4.52 -13.80
CA MET A 270 -3.91 -5.89 -13.30
C MET A 270 -4.31 -6.83 -14.45
N ALA A 271 -3.55 -7.92 -14.63
CA ALA A 271 -3.76 -8.90 -15.69
C ALA A 271 -4.21 -10.30 -15.18
N ASP A 272 -4.11 -10.56 -13.88
CA ASP A 272 -4.31 -11.90 -13.31
C ASP A 272 -5.71 -12.06 -12.72
N TYR A 273 -6.50 -12.94 -13.34
CA TYR A 273 -7.87 -13.26 -12.94
C TYR A 273 -7.98 -13.91 -11.56
N SER A 274 -7.00 -14.72 -11.14
CA SER A 274 -7.02 -15.38 -9.84
C SER A 274 -6.95 -14.36 -8.69
N ARG A 275 -6.15 -13.30 -8.89
CA ARG A 275 -6.02 -12.18 -7.96
C ARG A 275 -7.28 -11.33 -7.90
N PHE A 276 -7.90 -11.10 -9.06
CA PHE A 276 -9.21 -10.44 -9.11
C PHE A 276 -10.26 -11.25 -8.32
N GLN A 277 -10.31 -12.57 -8.47
CA GLN A 277 -11.24 -13.41 -7.71
C GLN A 277 -10.96 -13.41 -6.20
N GLU A 278 -9.69 -13.47 -5.80
CA GLU A 278 -9.29 -13.33 -4.38
C GLU A 278 -9.78 -12.00 -3.81
N LYS A 279 -9.65 -10.91 -4.58
CA LYS A 279 -10.14 -9.59 -4.19
C LYS A 279 -11.67 -9.57 -4.06
N VAL A 280 -12.41 -9.96 -5.09
CA VAL A 280 -13.88 -9.97 -5.08
C VAL A 280 -14.41 -10.83 -3.92
N SER A 281 -13.80 -11.99 -3.67
CA SER A 281 -14.17 -12.87 -2.57
C SER A 281 -13.78 -12.32 -1.19
N SER A 282 -12.69 -11.56 -1.07
CA SER A 282 -12.29 -10.88 0.18
C SER A 282 -13.27 -9.75 0.54
N VAL A 283 -13.72 -8.99 -0.46
CA VAL A 283 -14.71 -7.91 -0.29
C VAL A 283 -16.09 -8.48 0.03
N ALA A 284 -16.51 -9.57 -0.64
CA ALA A 284 -17.75 -10.27 -0.32
C ALA A 284 -17.77 -10.85 1.11
N ARG A 285 -16.64 -11.38 1.59
CA ARG A 285 -16.48 -11.84 2.99
C ARG A 285 -16.45 -10.68 3.99
N GLY A 286 -15.84 -9.55 3.61
CA GLY A 286 -15.83 -8.32 4.42
C GLY A 286 -17.23 -7.70 4.58
N GLN A 287 -18.03 -7.68 3.51
CA GLN A 287 -19.43 -7.25 3.55
C GLN A 287 -20.30 -8.16 4.42
N GLN A 288 -20.13 -9.48 4.35
CA GLN A 288 -20.84 -10.42 5.25
C GLN A 288 -20.49 -10.20 6.72
N ASN A 289 -19.22 -9.92 7.05
CA ASN A 289 -18.80 -9.61 8.42
C ASN A 289 -19.32 -8.26 8.91
N TRP A 290 -19.47 -7.26 8.02
CA TRP A 290 -20.06 -5.97 8.35
C TRP A 290 -21.57 -6.08 8.55
N GLU A 291 -22.29 -6.79 7.67
CA GLU A 291 -23.73 -7.06 7.81
C GLU A 291 -24.05 -7.94 9.04
N GLN A 292 -23.19 -8.90 9.38
CA GLN A 292 -23.31 -9.66 10.62
C GLN A 292 -23.07 -8.78 11.86
N LYS A 293 -22.03 -7.92 11.86
CA LYS A 293 -21.80 -6.95 12.94
C LYS A 293 -22.91 -5.91 13.06
N LEU A 294 -23.45 -5.43 11.93
CA LEU A 294 -24.57 -4.49 11.91
C LEU A 294 -25.86 -5.15 12.39
N ASN A 295 -26.12 -6.41 12.00
CA ASN A 295 -27.25 -7.19 12.51
C ASN A 295 -27.09 -7.55 13.98
N GLU A 296 -25.88 -7.80 14.48
CA GLU A 296 -25.61 -7.97 15.92
C GLU A 296 -25.84 -6.68 16.70
N MET A 297 -25.45 -5.51 16.14
CA MET A 297 -25.68 -4.18 16.73
C MET A 297 -27.16 -3.74 16.66
N LEU A 298 -27.87 -4.06 15.57
CA LEU A 298 -29.30 -3.71 15.41
C LEU A 298 -30.23 -4.66 16.18
N ASN A 299 -29.85 -5.94 16.35
CA ASN A 299 -30.64 -6.89 17.13
C ASN A 299 -30.34 -6.86 18.64
N SER A 300 -29.40 -6.02 19.11
CA SER A 300 -29.12 -5.83 20.54
C SER A 300 -30.02 -4.77 21.22
N GLU A 301 -30.94 -4.12 20.50
CA GLU A 301 -31.99 -3.26 21.06
C GLU A 301 -33.33 -3.99 21.30
N LYS A 302 -33.29 -5.13 21.99
CA LYS A 302 -34.46 -5.63 22.73
C LYS A 302 -34.06 -5.96 24.17
N PRO A 303 -34.80 -5.47 25.18
CA PRO A 303 -34.42 -5.65 26.57
C PRO A 303 -34.59 -7.11 26.94
N LYS A 304 -33.49 -7.87 26.99
CA LYS A 304 -33.52 -9.20 27.58
C LYS A 304 -33.59 -9.06 29.09
N GLN A 305 -34.70 -9.56 29.64
CA GLN A 305 -34.86 -9.93 31.03
C GLN A 305 -33.62 -10.69 31.51
N ILE A 306 -33.18 -10.32 32.70
CA ILE A 306 -32.09 -10.95 33.42
C ILE A 306 -32.57 -12.35 33.83
N GLU A 307 -32.31 -13.35 33.00
CA GLU A 307 -32.28 -14.73 33.45
C GLU A 307 -30.88 -15.04 33.98
N ARG A 308 -30.89 -15.33 35.28
CA ARG A 308 -29.75 -15.74 36.10
C ARG A 308 -29.31 -17.12 35.62
N VAL A 309 -28.24 -17.17 34.83
CA VAL A 309 -27.49 -18.41 34.55
C VAL A 309 -26.03 -18.14 34.86
N GLU A 310 -25.46 -19.06 35.62
CA GLU A 310 -24.19 -19.00 36.34
C GLU A 310 -22.99 -18.62 35.45
N PRO A 311 -22.05 -17.78 35.94
CA PRO A 311 -20.90 -17.40 35.16
C PRO A 311 -19.88 -18.54 35.13
N LYS A 312 -19.82 -19.27 34.00
CA LYS A 312 -18.58 -19.95 33.58
C LYS A 312 -17.59 -18.89 33.09
N VAL A 313 -16.73 -18.50 34.02
CA VAL A 313 -15.56 -17.66 33.80
C VAL A 313 -14.56 -18.39 32.91
N SER A 314 -14.23 -17.82 31.75
CA SER A 314 -13.01 -18.16 31.01
C SER A 314 -12.15 -16.90 30.81
N SER A 315 -11.05 -16.89 31.58
CA SER A 315 -9.78 -16.18 31.42
C SER A 315 -9.78 -14.66 31.28
N THR A 316 -10.11 -13.98 32.37
CA THR A 316 -9.23 -12.93 32.89
C THR A 316 -7.90 -13.56 33.29
N VAL A 317 -6.79 -12.98 32.86
CA VAL A 317 -5.43 -13.31 33.32
C VAL A 317 -5.39 -13.13 34.84
N LYS A 318 -5.52 -14.23 35.57
CA LYS A 318 -5.13 -14.30 36.98
C LYS A 318 -3.61 -14.44 36.99
N VAL A 319 -2.91 -13.37 37.36
CA VAL A 319 -1.56 -13.48 37.91
C VAL A 319 -1.71 -14.35 39.16
N GLY A 320 -1.27 -15.60 39.06
CA GLY A 320 -1.36 -16.55 40.15
C GLY A 320 -0.41 -16.13 41.27
N SER A 321 -0.85 -16.27 42.53
CA SER A 321 0.01 -16.09 43.70
C SER A 321 1.24 -17.03 43.73
N GLY A 322 1.34 -17.97 42.79
CA GLY A 322 2.53 -18.79 42.54
C GLY A 322 3.61 -18.09 41.71
N ASP A 323 3.26 -17.17 40.81
CA ASP A 323 4.24 -16.50 39.94
C ASP A 323 5.09 -15.48 40.72
N PHE A 324 4.51 -14.86 41.74
CA PHE A 324 5.27 -14.01 42.68
C PHE A 324 6.25 -14.81 43.54
N LEU A 325 5.88 -16.04 43.94
CA LEU A 325 6.74 -16.92 44.73
C LEU A 325 7.90 -17.45 43.90
N ILE A 326 7.64 -17.79 42.63
CA ILE A 326 8.66 -18.23 41.67
C ILE A 326 9.61 -17.08 41.33
N ALA A 327 9.08 -15.88 41.05
CA ALA A 327 9.91 -14.71 40.80
C ALA A 327 10.76 -14.35 42.03
N PHE A 328 10.20 -14.44 43.25
CA PHE A 328 10.93 -14.20 44.50
C PHE A 328 12.05 -15.22 44.74
N LEU A 329 11.81 -16.50 44.48
CA LEU A 329 12.82 -17.56 44.60
C LEU A 329 13.95 -17.41 43.57
N ILE A 330 13.63 -17.02 42.33
CA ILE A 330 14.63 -16.74 41.30
C ILE A 330 15.48 -15.52 41.68
N THR A 331 14.86 -14.48 42.25
CA THR A 331 15.59 -13.27 42.68
C THR A 331 16.54 -13.59 43.84
N LEU A 332 16.11 -14.42 44.80
CA LEU A 332 16.96 -14.90 45.89
C LEU A 332 18.12 -15.77 45.40
N LEU A 333 17.89 -16.61 44.39
CA LEU A 333 18.94 -17.43 43.77
C LEU A 333 20.02 -16.54 43.12
N ILE A 334 19.61 -15.50 42.38
CA ILE A 334 20.52 -14.56 41.71
C ILE A 334 21.35 -13.78 42.75
N ILE A 335 20.70 -13.29 43.81
CA ILE A 335 21.39 -12.60 44.91
C ILE A 335 22.38 -13.53 45.63
N GLY A 336 22.00 -14.80 45.86
CA GLY A 336 22.87 -15.81 46.46
C GLY A 336 24.12 -16.09 45.61
N ILE A 337 23.95 -16.23 44.29
CA ILE A 337 25.07 -16.41 43.35
C ILE A 337 25.98 -15.18 43.36
N LEU A 338 25.43 -13.97 43.38
CA LEU A 338 26.20 -12.73 43.45
C LEU A 338 26.97 -12.59 44.76
N LEU A 339 26.40 -13.02 45.89
CA LEU A 339 27.08 -13.02 47.19
C LEU A 339 28.23 -14.03 47.25
N ILE A 340 28.03 -15.23 46.70
CA ILE A 340 29.10 -16.25 46.61
C ILE A 340 30.22 -15.76 45.70
N ALA A 341 29.87 -15.21 44.53
CA ALA A 341 30.84 -14.62 43.61
C ALA A 341 31.60 -13.46 44.29
N SER A 342 30.89 -12.55 44.97
CA SER A 342 31.51 -11.44 45.69
C SER A 342 32.41 -11.91 46.84
N TYR A 343 32.07 -13.01 47.52
CA TYR A 343 32.91 -13.59 48.57
C TYR A 343 34.21 -14.17 48.00
N PHE A 344 34.16 -14.85 46.85
CA PHE A 344 35.35 -15.36 46.17
C PHE A 344 36.20 -14.27 45.50
N PHE A 345 35.61 -13.12 45.16
CA PHE A 345 36.34 -11.97 44.61
C PHE A 345 36.88 -10.99 45.66
N MET A 346 36.47 -11.11 46.94
CA MET A 346 37.02 -10.34 48.07
C MET A 346 38.01 -11.12 48.95
N LEU A 347 38.34 -12.37 48.59
CA LEU A 347 39.31 -13.21 49.30
C LEU A 347 40.66 -13.27 48.59
#